data_AF-R4JBD4-F1
#
_entry.id   AF-R4JBD4-F1
#
_cell.length_a   1.000
_cell.length_b   1.000
_cell.length_c   1.000
_cell.angle_alpha   90.00
_cell.angle_beta   90.00
_cell.angle_gamma   90.00
#
_symmetry.space_group_name_H-M   'P 1'
#
loop_
_entity.id
_entity.type
_entity.pdbx_description
1 polymer ?
#
loop_
_entity_poly.entity_id
_entity_poly.type
_entity_poly.pdbx_seq_one_letter_code
_entity_poly.pdbx_strand_id
1 'polypeptide(L)'
;VVRKTKGFSWGAAGVSTALFTGVVMAEILKKSKPKRGARYVCMEGADKLPNGYYGTSVKLNWVMDPNRGMMLAHGMNGAPLTPDHGFPLRAVIPGQIGGRSVKWLKRIVVTAEPSDNWYHIYDNRVLPTTVSPEESANDPKWWIDERYAIYDLSTNSAIAYPAHEEQLGLLGAPEKYRVKGYAYGGGGRRVTRVEVTLNKGKTWRLANIDYAEDRYREAGPRQLCGGTLDMAWRESSFCWCFWNIDIPVHELKHAGDICVRAMDESINVQPRDMYWSVL
;
A
#
# COMPACT_ATOMS: atom_id res chain seq x y z
N VAL A 1 18.02 -7.80 15.53
CA VAL A 1 18.77 -6.57 15.86
C VAL A 1 18.29 -5.48 14.92
N VAL A 2 17.76 -4.37 15.45
CA VAL A 2 17.38 -3.20 14.62
C VAL A 2 18.64 -2.38 14.35
N ARG A 3 18.84 -1.93 13.11
CA ARG A 3 19.98 -1.10 12.71
C ARG A 3 19.49 0.14 11.98
N LYS A 4 20.25 1.23 12.09
CA LYS A 4 20.00 2.46 11.33
C LYS A 4 20.10 2.18 9.83
N THR A 5 19.05 2.53 9.07
CA THR A 5 19.02 2.42 7.61
C THR A 5 19.14 3.79 6.95
N LYS A 6 19.31 3.80 5.63
CA LYS A 6 19.22 5.02 4.81
C LYS A 6 17.77 5.20 4.36
N GLY A 7 17.22 6.40 4.52
CA GLY A 7 15.85 6.71 4.10
C GLY A 7 15.17 7.69 5.03
N PHE A 8 13.98 8.16 4.62
CA PHE A 8 13.14 8.97 5.49
C PHE A 8 12.54 8.10 6.61
N SER A 9 12.57 8.57 7.85
CA SER A 9 12.03 7.85 9.00
C SER A 9 10.50 7.98 9.07
N TRP A 10 9.81 7.17 8.27
CA TRP A 10 8.36 7.08 8.31
C TRP A 10 7.86 6.53 9.65
N GLY A 11 6.81 7.18 10.19
CA GLY A 11 5.95 6.55 11.19
C GLY A 11 4.92 5.63 10.53
N ALA A 12 3.86 5.29 11.27
CA ALA A 12 2.78 4.46 10.71
C ALA A 12 1.98 5.18 9.61
N ALA A 13 1.98 6.53 9.60
CA ALA A 13 1.12 7.34 8.73
C ALA A 13 1.64 7.55 7.29
N GLY A 14 2.56 6.72 6.80
CA GLY A 14 3.02 6.73 5.39
C GLY A 14 1.99 6.19 4.38
N VAL A 15 0.70 6.44 4.62
CA VAL A 15 -0.44 5.90 3.86
C VAL A 15 -1.60 6.90 3.89
N SER A 16 -2.28 7.03 2.74
CA SER A 16 -3.49 7.82 2.56
C SER A 16 -4.40 7.14 1.54
N THR A 17 -5.72 7.39 1.61
CA THR A 17 -6.71 6.91 0.64
C THR A 17 -7.44 8.08 0.01
N ALA A 18 -7.71 8.02 -1.30
CA ALA A 18 -8.40 9.07 -2.05
C ALA A 18 -9.22 8.47 -3.20
N LEU A 19 -10.21 9.23 -3.66
CA LEU A 19 -10.92 8.96 -4.90
C LEU A 19 -10.11 9.55 -6.06
N PHE A 20 -9.67 8.70 -7.00
CA PHE A 20 -8.96 9.15 -8.20
C PHE A 20 -9.90 9.13 -9.40
N THR A 21 -9.76 10.14 -10.26
CA THR A 21 -10.55 10.30 -11.49
C THR A 21 -9.61 10.30 -12.69
N GLY A 22 -9.91 9.45 -13.68
CA GLY A 22 -9.02 9.20 -14.79
C GLY A 22 -9.52 8.15 -15.77
N VAL A 23 -8.61 7.70 -16.64
CA VAL A 23 -8.88 6.67 -17.64
C VAL A 23 -8.20 5.37 -17.23
N VAL A 24 -8.90 4.24 -17.36
CA VAL A 24 -8.32 2.92 -17.13
C VAL A 24 -7.15 2.70 -18.11
N MET A 25 -5.98 2.35 -17.56
CA MET A 25 -4.74 2.26 -18.34
C MET A 25 -4.83 1.18 -19.43
N ALA A 26 -5.53 0.07 -19.15
CA ALA A 26 -5.81 -1.00 -20.11
C ALA A 26 -6.44 -0.48 -21.41
N GLU A 27 -7.39 0.46 -21.33
CA GLU A 27 -8.12 0.97 -22.50
C GLU A 27 -7.21 1.80 -23.42
N ILE A 28 -6.21 2.47 -22.85
CA ILE A 28 -5.19 3.18 -23.62
C ILE A 28 -4.24 2.19 -24.29
N LEU A 29 -3.76 1.18 -23.55
CA LEU A 29 -2.83 0.19 -24.06
C LEU A 29 -3.47 -0.72 -25.13
N LYS A 30 -4.76 -1.05 -25.03
CA LYS A 30 -5.47 -1.78 -26.09
C LYS A 30 -5.37 -1.08 -27.45
N LYS A 31 -5.41 0.26 -27.47
CA LYS A 31 -5.26 1.05 -28.72
C LYS A 31 -3.85 0.96 -29.31
N SER A 32 -2.82 0.76 -28.48
CA SER A 32 -1.43 0.62 -28.94
C SER A 32 -1.08 -0.79 -29.43
N LYS A 33 -2.00 -1.77 -29.30
CA LYS A 33 -1.85 -3.16 -29.74
C LYS A 33 -0.50 -3.80 -29.34
N PRO A 34 -0.27 -4.05 -28.03
CA PRO A 34 0.97 -4.65 -27.53
C PRO A 34 1.38 -5.89 -28.32
N LYS A 35 2.67 -5.98 -28.69
CA LYS A 35 3.20 -7.12 -29.43
C LYS A 35 3.20 -8.38 -28.58
N ARG A 36 3.07 -9.54 -29.21
CA ARG A 36 3.31 -10.83 -28.56
C ARG A 36 4.73 -10.84 -27.97
N GLY A 37 4.86 -11.22 -26.70
CA GLY A 37 6.12 -11.16 -25.96
C GLY A 37 6.30 -9.91 -25.08
N ALA A 38 5.43 -8.90 -25.22
CA ALA A 38 5.35 -7.82 -24.24
C ALA A 38 4.87 -8.34 -22.87
N ARG A 39 5.54 -7.91 -21.79
CA ARG A 39 5.28 -8.37 -20.42
C ARG A 39 5.20 -7.24 -19.40
N TYR A 40 5.76 -6.07 -19.69
CA TYR A 40 5.83 -4.94 -18.76
C TYR A 40 5.34 -3.64 -19.40
N VAL A 41 4.90 -2.73 -18.53
CA VAL A 41 4.53 -1.36 -18.84
C VAL A 41 5.48 -0.48 -18.03
N CYS A 42 6.49 0.05 -18.70
CA CYS A 42 7.42 1.03 -18.14
C CYS A 42 6.79 2.42 -18.19
N MET A 43 6.94 3.17 -17.10
CA MET A 43 6.39 4.50 -16.89
C MET A 43 7.53 5.44 -16.49
N GLU A 44 7.56 6.63 -17.07
CA GLU A 44 8.56 7.67 -16.79
C GLU A 44 7.86 8.99 -16.47
N GLY A 45 8.28 9.63 -15.38
CA GLY A 45 7.83 10.95 -14.94
C GLY A 45 8.62 12.09 -15.61
N ALA A 46 8.17 13.31 -15.41
CA ALA A 46 8.84 14.52 -15.92
C ALA A 46 9.84 15.14 -14.92
N ASP A 47 9.91 14.63 -13.69
CA ASP A 47 10.77 15.13 -12.64
C ASP A 47 12.22 14.73 -12.84
N LYS A 48 13.12 15.71 -12.82
CA LYS A 48 14.56 15.49 -12.96
C LYS A 48 15.20 15.34 -11.58
N LEU A 49 15.64 14.13 -11.27
CA LEU A 49 16.28 13.74 -10.03
C LEU A 49 17.81 13.54 -10.26
N PRO A 50 18.61 13.30 -9.21
CA PRO A 50 20.07 13.16 -9.36
C PRO A 50 20.53 12.09 -10.34
N ASN A 51 19.76 11.01 -10.50
CA ASN A 51 20.07 9.88 -11.39
C ASN A 51 19.17 9.82 -12.64
N GLY A 52 18.64 10.97 -13.06
CA GLY A 52 17.77 11.08 -14.25
C GLY A 52 16.29 11.26 -13.89
N TYR A 53 15.40 10.92 -14.82
CA TYR A 53 13.96 11.00 -14.58
C TYR A 53 13.48 9.80 -13.78
N TYR A 54 12.50 10.01 -12.90
CA TYR A 54 11.90 8.89 -12.17
C TYR A 54 11.21 7.94 -13.16
N GLY A 55 11.56 6.66 -13.10
CA GLY A 55 10.95 5.66 -13.96
C GLY A 55 10.89 4.29 -13.30
N THR A 56 9.85 3.54 -13.65
CA THR A 56 9.62 2.21 -13.10
C THR A 56 8.72 1.39 -14.01
N SER A 57 8.40 0.14 -13.65
CA SER A 57 7.47 -0.66 -14.43
C SER A 57 6.48 -1.44 -13.57
N VAL A 58 5.38 -1.85 -14.20
CA VAL A 58 4.40 -2.81 -13.70
C VAL A 58 4.17 -3.90 -14.74
N LYS A 59 3.64 -5.06 -14.32
CA LYS A 59 3.37 -6.16 -15.24
C LYS A 59 2.19 -5.84 -16.16
N LEU A 60 2.36 -6.08 -17.46
CA LEU A 60 1.34 -5.80 -18.47
C LEU A 60 0.05 -6.60 -18.23
N ASN A 61 0.15 -7.87 -17.85
CA ASN A 61 -1.04 -8.68 -17.56
C ASN A 61 -1.86 -8.11 -16.40
N TRP A 62 -1.21 -7.48 -15.41
CA TRP A 62 -1.88 -6.82 -14.30
C TRP A 62 -2.51 -5.49 -14.70
N VAL A 63 -1.88 -4.74 -15.60
CA VAL A 63 -2.48 -3.51 -16.16
C VAL A 63 -3.73 -3.85 -16.97
N MET A 64 -3.72 -4.97 -17.69
CA MET A 64 -4.83 -5.42 -18.53
C MET A 64 -5.94 -6.13 -17.74
N ASP A 65 -5.70 -6.49 -16.48
CA ASP A 65 -6.69 -7.11 -15.61
C ASP A 65 -7.69 -6.05 -15.11
N PRO A 66 -8.97 -6.12 -15.52
CA PRO A 66 -9.96 -5.14 -15.11
C PRO A 66 -10.18 -5.15 -13.59
N ASN A 67 -9.93 -6.27 -12.89
CA ASN A 67 -10.04 -6.34 -11.43
C ASN A 67 -8.96 -5.51 -10.71
N ARG A 68 -7.82 -5.24 -11.36
CA ARG A 68 -6.71 -4.48 -10.73
C ARG A 68 -6.87 -2.96 -10.83
N GLY A 69 -7.80 -2.47 -11.65
CA GLY A 69 -8.22 -1.07 -11.63
C GLY A 69 -7.13 -0.02 -11.88
N MET A 70 -6.01 -0.38 -12.54
CA MET A 70 -4.91 0.54 -12.79
C MET A 70 -5.33 1.65 -13.76
N MET A 71 -5.01 2.90 -13.43
CA MET A 71 -5.50 4.06 -14.18
C MET A 71 -4.45 5.16 -14.36
N LEU A 72 -4.70 6.00 -15.35
CA LEU A 72 -4.06 7.30 -15.51
C LEU A 72 -5.00 8.37 -14.96
N ALA A 73 -4.68 8.91 -13.80
CA ALA A 73 -5.51 9.88 -13.09
C ALA A 73 -5.09 11.31 -13.41
N HIS A 74 -6.09 12.17 -13.58
CA HIS A 74 -5.96 13.63 -13.72
C HIS A 74 -6.72 14.39 -12.61
N GLY A 75 -7.50 13.69 -11.79
CA GLY A 75 -8.20 14.25 -10.63
C GLY A 75 -8.03 13.41 -9.36
N MET A 76 -8.14 14.06 -8.22
CA MET A 76 -8.09 13.47 -6.88
C MET A 76 -9.11 14.18 -5.99
N ASN A 77 -10.02 13.42 -5.38
CA ASN A 77 -11.11 13.90 -4.52
C ASN A 77 -11.98 15.00 -5.17
N GLY A 78 -12.26 14.86 -6.47
CA GLY A 78 -13.12 15.80 -7.21
C GLY A 78 -12.43 17.10 -7.67
N ALA A 79 -11.15 17.29 -7.32
CA ALA A 79 -10.34 18.40 -7.81
C ALA A 79 -9.28 17.93 -8.81
N PRO A 80 -8.73 18.82 -9.67
CA PRO A 80 -7.50 18.53 -10.39
C PRO A 80 -6.39 18.10 -9.43
N LEU A 81 -5.46 17.25 -9.91
CA LEU A 81 -4.27 16.92 -9.13
C LEU A 81 -3.52 18.19 -8.69
N THR A 82 -2.95 18.18 -7.50
CA THR A 82 -1.98 19.21 -7.08
C THR A 82 -0.60 18.90 -7.66
N PRO A 83 0.35 19.86 -7.69
CA PRO A 83 1.73 19.59 -8.11
C PRO A 83 2.37 18.41 -7.36
N ASP A 84 2.24 18.34 -6.03
CA ASP A 84 2.79 17.25 -5.21
C ASP A 84 2.16 15.88 -5.49
N HIS A 85 0.94 15.88 -6.01
CA HIS A 85 0.22 14.67 -6.39
C HIS A 85 0.30 14.35 -7.88
N GLY A 86 1.14 15.05 -8.64
CA GLY A 86 1.49 14.66 -10.02
C GLY A 86 0.71 15.37 -11.10
N PHE A 87 0.20 16.58 -10.88
CA PHE A 87 -0.44 17.38 -11.92
C PHE A 87 0.43 17.49 -13.20
N PRO A 88 -0.13 17.35 -14.41
CA PRO A 88 -1.55 17.16 -14.70
C PRO A 88 -1.99 15.69 -14.76
N LEU A 89 -1.06 14.74 -14.72
CA LEU A 89 -1.35 13.32 -14.93
C LEU A 89 -0.40 12.44 -14.12
N ARG A 90 -0.95 11.42 -13.46
CA ARG A 90 -0.16 10.37 -12.79
C ARG A 90 -0.70 8.97 -13.13
N ALA A 91 0.13 7.97 -12.96
CA ALA A 91 -0.35 6.61 -12.78
C ALA A 91 -0.88 6.42 -11.34
N VAL A 92 -1.95 5.64 -11.20
CA VAL A 92 -2.47 5.13 -9.93
C VAL A 92 -2.56 3.62 -10.07
N ILE A 93 -1.80 2.91 -9.24
CA ILE A 93 -1.65 1.45 -9.25
C ILE A 93 -2.19 0.88 -7.93
N PRO A 94 -3.48 0.53 -7.85
CA PRO A 94 -4.09 0.04 -6.63
C PRO A 94 -3.43 -1.23 -6.10
N GLY A 95 -3.31 -1.35 -4.77
CA GLY A 95 -2.74 -2.52 -4.09
C GLY A 95 -1.22 -2.68 -4.20
N GLN A 96 -0.51 -1.75 -4.86
CA GLN A 96 0.95 -1.72 -4.95
C GLN A 96 1.56 -0.57 -4.14
N ILE A 97 2.86 -0.64 -3.88
CA ILE A 97 3.59 0.46 -3.24
C ILE A 97 3.48 1.76 -4.04
N GLY A 98 3.54 2.90 -3.33
CA GLY A 98 3.44 4.23 -3.92
C GLY A 98 4.47 4.51 -5.02
N GLY A 99 5.67 3.91 -4.94
CA GLY A 99 6.72 4.05 -5.96
C GLY A 99 6.28 3.59 -7.36
N ARG A 100 5.36 2.62 -7.49
CA ARG A 100 4.87 2.21 -8.82
C ARG A 100 3.85 3.18 -9.44
N SER A 101 3.30 4.09 -8.65
CA SER A 101 2.33 5.10 -9.09
C SER A 101 3.05 6.39 -9.54
N VAL A 102 3.71 6.33 -10.70
CA VAL A 102 4.53 7.43 -11.27
C VAL A 102 3.74 8.73 -11.40
N LYS A 103 4.27 9.81 -10.79
CA LYS A 103 3.74 11.18 -10.89
C LYS A 103 4.29 11.91 -12.11
N TRP A 104 3.61 12.98 -12.51
CA TRP A 104 4.04 13.84 -13.63
C TRP A 104 4.31 13.03 -14.90
N LEU A 105 3.41 12.09 -15.21
CA LEU A 105 3.65 11.02 -16.17
C LEU A 105 3.89 11.59 -17.57
N LYS A 106 5.03 11.22 -18.17
CA LYS A 106 5.47 11.71 -19.47
C LYS A 106 5.51 10.63 -20.54
N ARG A 107 5.91 9.40 -20.19
CA ARG A 107 6.03 8.29 -21.16
C ARG A 107 5.48 7.00 -20.59
N ILE A 108 4.87 6.22 -21.47
CA ILE A 108 4.50 4.82 -21.25
C ILE A 108 5.14 4.00 -22.36
N VAL A 109 5.91 2.99 -22.01
CA VAL A 109 6.63 2.11 -22.94
C VAL A 109 6.31 0.67 -22.60
N VAL A 110 5.84 -0.09 -23.59
CA VAL A 110 5.53 -1.51 -23.42
C VAL A 110 6.75 -2.34 -23.82
N THR A 111 7.24 -3.18 -22.91
CA THR A 111 8.53 -3.87 -23.04
C THR A 111 8.41 -5.36 -22.73
N ALA A 112 9.41 -6.15 -23.14
CA ALA A 112 9.53 -7.56 -22.78
C ALA A 112 10.14 -7.77 -21.38
N GLU A 113 11.00 -6.86 -20.94
CA GLU A 113 11.69 -6.89 -19.64
C GLU A 113 11.22 -5.76 -18.72
N PRO A 114 11.44 -5.86 -17.39
CA PRO A 114 11.22 -4.76 -16.47
C PRO A 114 12.00 -3.49 -16.85
N SER A 115 11.64 -2.37 -16.24
CA SER A 115 12.34 -1.10 -16.44
C SER A 115 13.82 -1.21 -16.06
N ASP A 116 14.70 -0.72 -16.91
CA ASP A 116 16.13 -0.54 -16.65
C ASP A 116 16.46 0.81 -16.00
N ASN A 117 15.43 1.62 -15.67
CA ASN A 117 15.60 2.90 -15.01
C ASN A 117 16.29 2.74 -13.65
N TRP A 118 17.21 3.66 -13.34
CA TRP A 118 17.99 3.65 -12.10
C TRP A 118 17.12 3.52 -10.84
N TYR A 119 15.98 4.22 -10.78
CA TYR A 119 15.05 4.19 -9.64
C TYR A 119 14.23 2.89 -9.53
N HIS A 120 14.16 2.10 -10.59
CA HIS A 120 13.58 0.76 -10.55
C HIS A 120 14.57 -0.29 -10.01
N ILE A 121 15.85 -0.10 -10.31
CA ILE A 121 16.93 -1.01 -9.91
C ILE A 121 17.32 -0.74 -8.45
N TYR A 122 17.68 0.50 -8.11
CA TYR A 122 18.35 0.84 -6.85
C TYR A 122 17.45 1.37 -5.73
N ASP A 123 16.12 1.25 -5.88
CA ASP A 123 15.14 1.68 -4.89
C ASP A 123 13.93 0.72 -4.86
N ASN A 124 13.10 0.81 -3.81
CA ASN A 124 11.85 0.07 -3.68
C ASN A 124 12.02 -1.46 -3.78
N ARG A 125 13.02 -2.00 -3.06
CA ARG A 125 13.29 -3.44 -2.93
C ARG A 125 13.35 -3.86 -1.47
N VAL A 126 12.92 -5.08 -1.17
CA VAL A 126 13.21 -5.74 0.11
C VAL A 126 14.27 -6.80 -0.15
N LEU A 127 15.52 -6.50 0.23
CA LEU A 127 16.62 -7.43 0.07
C LEU A 127 16.61 -8.49 1.19
N PRO A 128 17.20 -9.68 0.97
CA PRO A 128 17.33 -10.71 1.99
C PRO A 128 18.00 -10.20 3.28
N THR A 129 17.55 -10.68 4.43
CA THR A 129 18.10 -10.30 5.77
C THR A 129 19.58 -10.59 5.94
N THR A 130 20.15 -11.48 5.12
CA THR A 130 21.58 -11.82 5.11
C THR A 130 22.44 -10.76 4.43
N VAL A 131 21.85 -9.86 3.66
CA VAL A 131 22.59 -8.81 2.92
C VAL A 131 22.81 -7.62 3.85
N SER A 132 24.08 -7.30 4.10
CA SER A 132 24.46 -6.13 4.87
C SER A 132 24.36 -4.83 4.05
N PRO A 133 24.27 -3.66 4.72
CA PRO A 133 24.35 -2.37 4.03
C PRO A 133 25.61 -2.21 3.17
N GLU A 134 26.75 -2.72 3.65
CA GLU A 134 28.03 -2.65 2.94
C GLU A 134 28.01 -3.51 1.67
N GLU A 135 27.54 -4.75 1.76
CA GLU A 135 27.39 -5.62 0.57
C GLU A 135 26.40 -5.03 -0.44
N SER A 136 25.26 -4.49 0.02
CA SER A 136 24.29 -3.85 -0.88
C SER A 136 24.85 -2.60 -1.56
N ALA A 137 25.79 -1.88 -0.91
CA ALA A 137 26.39 -0.69 -1.48
C ALA A 137 27.50 -1.00 -2.50
N ASN A 138 28.21 -2.13 -2.31
CA ASN A 138 29.39 -2.48 -3.09
C ASN A 138 29.11 -3.49 -4.22
N ASP A 139 27.99 -4.23 -4.17
CA ASP A 139 27.65 -5.26 -5.14
C ASP A 139 26.30 -4.99 -5.84
N PRO A 140 26.30 -4.45 -7.08
CA PRO A 140 25.10 -4.15 -7.84
C PRO A 140 24.16 -5.35 -8.09
N LYS A 141 24.66 -6.59 -7.98
CA LYS A 141 23.85 -7.79 -8.29
C LYS A 141 22.62 -7.91 -7.38
N TRP A 142 22.69 -7.36 -6.17
CA TRP A 142 21.59 -7.40 -5.21
C TRP A 142 20.38 -6.57 -5.66
N TRP A 143 20.59 -5.60 -6.55
CA TRP A 143 19.58 -4.66 -7.00
C TRP A 143 18.92 -5.05 -8.33
N ILE A 144 19.51 -5.97 -9.09
CA ILE A 144 19.01 -6.35 -10.42
C ILE A 144 18.11 -7.60 -10.39
N ASP A 145 18.06 -8.31 -9.27
CA ASP A 145 17.22 -9.49 -9.12
C ASP A 145 15.77 -9.10 -8.82
N GLU A 146 14.91 -9.29 -9.81
CA GLU A 146 13.50 -8.87 -9.78
C GLU A 146 12.67 -9.57 -8.70
N ARG A 147 13.16 -10.66 -8.10
CA ARG A 147 12.52 -11.30 -6.95
C ARG A 147 12.45 -10.39 -5.72
N TYR A 148 13.31 -9.37 -5.65
CA TYR A 148 13.36 -8.42 -4.54
C TYR A 148 12.61 -7.11 -4.81
N ALA A 149 12.17 -6.87 -6.06
CA ALA A 149 11.40 -5.69 -6.41
C ALA A 149 10.01 -5.71 -5.78
N ILE A 150 9.64 -4.63 -5.08
CA ILE A 150 8.34 -4.56 -4.43
C ILE A 150 7.27 -4.16 -5.44
N TYR A 151 6.19 -4.93 -5.50
CA TYR A 151 5.00 -4.61 -6.28
C TYR A 151 3.80 -4.50 -5.36
N ASP A 152 3.02 -5.58 -5.22
CA ASP A 152 1.88 -5.66 -4.32
C ASP A 152 2.35 -5.49 -2.87
N LEU A 153 1.59 -4.72 -2.08
CA LEU A 153 1.85 -4.54 -0.65
C LEU A 153 1.66 -5.85 0.14
N SER A 154 2.41 -6.01 1.23
CA SER A 154 2.11 -7.00 2.26
C SER A 154 0.96 -6.53 3.14
N THR A 155 0.31 -7.46 3.82
CA THR A 155 -0.70 -7.14 4.84
C THR A 155 -0.08 -6.39 6.00
N ASN A 156 -0.73 -5.30 6.41
CA ASN A 156 -0.27 -4.45 7.50
C ASN A 156 -1.45 -3.95 8.36
N SER A 157 -1.16 -3.59 9.61
CA SER A 157 -2.09 -2.94 10.53
C SER A 157 -1.33 -2.07 11.52
N ALA A 158 -1.98 -1.01 11.99
CA ALA A 158 -1.45 -0.13 13.02
C ALA A 158 -2.55 0.35 13.96
N ILE A 159 -2.17 0.56 15.22
CA ILE A 159 -3.02 1.17 16.25
C ILE A 159 -2.95 2.69 16.07
N ALA A 160 -4.11 3.34 16.03
CA ALA A 160 -4.22 4.80 16.03
C ALA A 160 -4.66 5.33 17.40
N TYR A 161 -5.45 4.55 18.14
CA TYR A 161 -5.91 4.84 19.49
C TYR A 161 -5.67 3.64 20.41
N PRO A 162 -5.03 3.81 21.58
CA PRO A 162 -4.62 5.10 22.16
C PRO A 162 -3.54 5.82 21.35
N ALA A 163 -3.60 7.16 21.36
CA ALA A 163 -2.58 7.98 20.73
C ALA A 163 -1.25 7.87 21.49
N HIS A 164 -0.17 8.27 20.83
CA HIS A 164 1.13 8.34 21.49
C HIS A 164 1.05 9.30 22.69
N GLU A 165 1.53 8.83 23.85
CA GLU A 165 1.48 9.55 25.14
C GLU A 165 0.07 9.86 25.68
N GLU A 166 -1.00 9.26 25.13
CA GLU A 166 -2.34 9.36 25.70
C GLU A 166 -2.38 8.72 27.10
N GLN A 167 -2.93 9.44 28.08
CA GLN A 167 -3.08 8.96 29.46
C GLN A 167 -4.56 8.71 29.78
N LEU A 168 -4.86 7.49 30.24
CA LEU A 168 -6.19 7.13 30.73
C LEU A 168 -6.20 7.14 32.26
N GLY A 169 -6.84 8.14 32.86
CA GLY A 169 -7.08 8.18 34.30
C GLY A 169 -8.02 7.05 34.73
N LEU A 170 -7.61 6.25 35.73
CA LEU A 170 -8.38 5.09 36.20
C LEU A 170 -9.55 5.45 37.11
N LEU A 171 -9.47 6.59 37.81
CA LEU A 171 -10.56 7.09 38.65
C LEU A 171 -11.62 7.73 37.76
N GLY A 172 -12.85 7.21 37.81
CA GLY A 172 -13.94 7.69 36.95
C GLY A 172 -13.81 7.31 35.48
N ALA A 173 -12.89 6.39 35.14
CA ALA A 173 -12.73 5.90 33.77
C ALA A 173 -14.02 5.19 33.31
N PRO A 174 -14.33 5.20 32.00
CA PRO A 174 -15.39 4.36 31.46
C PRO A 174 -15.09 2.88 31.73
N GLU A 175 -16.13 2.04 31.72
CA GLU A 175 -15.96 0.59 31.91
C GLU A 175 -15.03 -0.03 30.84
N LYS A 176 -15.08 0.50 29.62
CA LYS A 176 -14.31 0.03 28.46
C LYS A 176 -13.64 1.20 27.75
N TYR A 177 -12.48 0.92 27.17
CA TYR A 177 -11.75 1.80 26.29
C TYR A 177 -11.76 1.25 24.86
N ARG A 178 -12.08 2.09 23.88
CA ARG A 178 -12.14 1.71 22.46
C ARG A 178 -10.75 1.83 21.83
N VAL A 179 -10.05 0.70 21.71
CA VAL A 179 -8.82 0.60 20.90
C VAL A 179 -9.22 0.53 19.42
N LYS A 180 -8.57 1.31 18.56
CA LYS A 180 -8.89 1.34 17.12
C LYS A 180 -7.70 1.73 16.26
N GLY A 181 -7.79 1.39 14.98
CA GLY A 181 -6.75 1.66 14.00
C GLY A 181 -7.19 1.35 12.58
N TYR A 182 -6.23 1.12 11.71
CA TYR A 182 -6.47 0.72 10.32
C TYR A 182 -5.68 -0.54 9.97
N ALA A 183 -6.09 -1.20 8.89
CA ALA A 183 -5.37 -2.28 8.26
C ALA A 183 -5.50 -2.19 6.74
N TYR A 184 -4.53 -2.73 6.01
CA TYR A 184 -4.55 -2.81 4.55
C TYR A 184 -3.86 -4.07 4.06
N GLY A 185 -4.20 -4.48 2.84
CA GLY A 185 -3.52 -5.51 2.07
C GLY A 185 -3.08 -4.99 0.70
N GLY A 186 -2.24 -5.76 0.00
CA GLY A 186 -1.86 -5.47 -1.38
C GLY A 186 -2.57 -6.35 -2.40
N GLY A 187 -2.37 -6.04 -3.69
CA GLY A 187 -2.85 -6.87 -4.80
C GLY A 187 -4.37 -7.05 -4.86
N GLY A 188 -5.15 -6.23 -4.15
CA GLY A 188 -6.61 -6.37 -4.05
C GLY A 188 -7.08 -7.32 -2.96
N ARG A 189 -6.17 -7.84 -2.12
CA ARG A 189 -6.52 -8.81 -1.08
C ARG A 189 -7.24 -8.17 0.09
N ARG A 190 -8.40 -8.73 0.45
CA ARG A 190 -9.18 -8.29 1.61
C ARG A 190 -8.47 -8.68 2.91
N VAL A 191 -8.35 -7.74 3.84
CA VAL A 191 -8.04 -8.05 5.25
C VAL A 191 -9.26 -8.73 5.85
N THR A 192 -9.18 -10.02 6.18
CA THR A 192 -10.32 -10.81 6.68
C THR A 192 -10.36 -10.86 8.21
N ARG A 193 -9.23 -10.57 8.86
CA ARG A 193 -9.12 -10.67 10.31
C ARG A 193 -8.13 -9.65 10.87
N VAL A 194 -8.53 -8.97 11.93
CA VAL A 194 -7.66 -8.16 12.78
C VAL A 194 -7.78 -8.67 14.21
N GLU A 195 -6.66 -8.97 14.84
CA GLU A 195 -6.60 -9.51 16.19
C GLU A 195 -5.76 -8.62 17.09
N VAL A 196 -6.21 -8.45 18.33
CA VAL A 196 -5.53 -7.66 19.37
C VAL A 196 -5.16 -8.57 20.54
N THR A 197 -3.97 -8.36 21.09
CA THR A 197 -3.47 -9.04 22.29
C THR A 197 -3.04 -8.01 23.34
N LEU A 198 -3.22 -8.38 24.60
CA LEU A 198 -2.82 -7.60 25.79
C LEU A 198 -1.73 -8.30 26.61
N ASN A 199 -1.23 -9.44 26.11
CA ASN A 199 -0.38 -10.35 26.87
C ASN A 199 0.72 -10.95 26.00
N LYS A 200 1.36 -10.11 25.18
CA LYS A 200 2.51 -10.51 24.35
C LYS A 200 2.21 -11.66 23.37
N GLY A 201 0.96 -11.75 22.89
CA GLY A 201 0.54 -12.72 21.90
C GLY A 201 0.18 -14.11 22.44
N LYS A 202 0.04 -14.27 23.77
CA LYS A 202 -0.41 -15.54 24.38
C LYS A 202 -1.87 -15.84 24.06
N THR A 203 -2.73 -14.82 24.12
CA THR A 203 -4.12 -14.91 23.68
C THR A 203 -4.48 -13.73 22.78
N TRP A 204 -5.44 -13.96 21.88
CA TRP A 204 -5.86 -13.01 20.86
C TRP A 204 -7.37 -12.81 20.92
N ARG A 205 -7.80 -11.59 20.65
CA ARG A 205 -9.22 -11.22 20.57
C ARG A 205 -9.50 -10.67 19.18
N LEU A 206 -10.65 -11.05 18.64
CA LEU A 206 -11.09 -10.60 17.33
C LEU A 206 -11.61 -9.16 17.42
N ALA A 207 -11.08 -8.27 16.59
CA ALA A 207 -11.58 -6.91 16.44
C ALA A 207 -12.71 -6.85 15.40
N ASN A 208 -13.58 -5.85 15.52
CA ASN A 208 -14.54 -5.52 14.48
C ASN A 208 -13.81 -4.81 13.32
N ILE A 209 -14.24 -5.05 12.09
CA ILE A 209 -13.67 -4.41 10.89
C ILE A 209 -14.78 -3.68 10.14
N ASP A 210 -14.52 -2.44 9.74
CA ASP A 210 -15.35 -1.60 8.89
C ASP A 210 -14.68 -1.38 7.53
N TYR A 211 -15.34 -1.86 6.47
CA TYR A 211 -14.87 -1.75 5.09
C TYR A 211 -15.60 -0.61 4.38
N ALA A 212 -15.06 0.61 4.49
CA ALA A 212 -15.67 1.78 3.86
C ALA A 212 -15.83 1.63 2.33
N GLU A 213 -14.93 0.89 1.68
CA GLU A 213 -14.98 0.57 0.24
C GLU A 213 -16.24 -0.20 -0.16
N ASP A 214 -16.76 -1.09 0.69
CA ASP A 214 -17.93 -1.90 0.35
C ASP A 214 -19.20 -1.07 0.24
N ARG A 215 -19.30 0.05 0.96
CA ARG A 215 -20.41 1.00 0.79
C ARG A 215 -20.46 1.58 -0.62
N TYR A 216 -19.30 1.77 -1.26
CA TYR A 216 -19.24 2.21 -2.66
C TYR A 216 -19.59 1.08 -3.64
N ARG A 217 -19.24 -0.17 -3.29
CA ARG A 217 -19.61 -1.36 -4.05
C ARG A 217 -21.12 -1.61 -4.04
N GLU A 218 -21.72 -1.57 -2.85
CA GLU A 218 -23.16 -1.78 -2.61
C GLU A 218 -24.03 -0.67 -3.21
N ALA A 219 -23.52 0.56 -3.28
CA ALA A 219 -24.25 1.68 -3.87
C ALA A 219 -24.47 1.55 -5.39
N GLY A 220 -23.79 0.60 -6.05
CA GLY A 220 -23.88 0.39 -7.49
C GLY A 220 -23.23 1.49 -8.34
N PRO A 221 -23.32 1.38 -9.67
CA PRO A 221 -22.73 2.34 -10.60
C PRO A 221 -23.30 3.75 -10.40
N ARG A 222 -22.42 4.76 -10.27
CA ARG A 222 -22.85 6.16 -10.09
C ARG A 222 -21.83 7.18 -10.59
N GLN A 223 -22.30 8.40 -10.84
CA GLN A 223 -21.42 9.53 -11.12
C GLN A 223 -20.83 10.08 -9.81
N LEU A 224 -19.50 10.22 -9.77
CA LEU A 224 -18.78 10.78 -8.65
C LEU A 224 -17.48 11.42 -9.12
N CYS A 225 -17.14 12.61 -8.61
CA CYS A 225 -15.91 13.34 -8.94
C CYS A 225 -15.67 13.54 -10.46
N GLY A 226 -16.72 13.62 -11.26
CA GLY A 226 -16.62 13.80 -12.72
C GLY A 226 -16.29 12.52 -13.50
N GLY A 227 -16.39 11.34 -12.87
CA GLY A 227 -16.27 10.04 -13.54
C GLY A 227 -17.37 9.07 -13.13
N THR A 228 -17.43 7.95 -13.84
CA THR A 228 -18.31 6.82 -13.46
C THR A 228 -17.55 5.94 -12.48
N LEU A 229 -18.06 5.83 -11.26
CA LEU A 229 -17.62 4.83 -10.29
C LEU A 229 -18.48 3.59 -10.49
N ASP A 230 -17.91 2.56 -11.12
CA ASP A 230 -18.52 1.24 -11.25
C ASP A 230 -17.53 0.18 -10.73
N MET A 231 -17.80 -0.26 -9.49
CA MET A 231 -17.02 -1.29 -8.82
C MET A 231 -17.89 -2.41 -8.25
N ALA A 232 -19.19 -2.41 -8.53
CA ALA A 232 -20.16 -3.36 -7.98
C ALA A 232 -19.84 -4.82 -8.35
N TRP A 233 -19.17 -5.03 -9.48
CA TRP A 233 -18.76 -6.33 -9.98
C TRP A 233 -17.37 -6.79 -9.48
N ARG A 234 -16.58 -5.90 -8.87
CA ARG A 234 -15.24 -6.24 -8.37
C ARG A 234 -15.35 -6.88 -6.99
N GLU A 235 -14.50 -7.86 -6.72
CA GLU A 235 -14.35 -8.44 -5.37
C GLU A 235 -13.08 -7.93 -4.65
N SER A 236 -12.16 -7.31 -5.39
CA SER A 236 -10.91 -6.76 -4.87
C SER A 236 -11.16 -5.64 -3.84
N SER A 237 -10.29 -5.57 -2.82
CA SER A 237 -10.19 -4.48 -1.86
C SER A 237 -8.92 -3.66 -2.08
N PHE A 238 -9.06 -2.40 -2.46
CA PHE A 238 -7.94 -1.47 -2.70
C PHE A 238 -7.83 -0.35 -1.67
N CYS A 239 -8.85 -0.14 -0.86
CA CYS A 239 -8.79 0.78 0.26
C CYS A 239 -8.42 0.03 1.54
N TRP A 240 -7.83 0.75 2.49
CA TRP A 240 -7.71 0.28 3.86
C TRP A 240 -9.10 0.02 4.49
N CYS A 241 -9.12 -0.82 5.51
CA CYS A 241 -10.24 -0.95 6.42
C CYS A 241 -9.89 -0.34 7.78
N PHE A 242 -10.91 0.03 8.53
CA PHE A 242 -10.75 0.47 9.92
C PHE A 242 -11.17 -0.64 10.85
N TRP A 243 -10.49 -0.77 11.99
CA TRP A 243 -10.82 -1.80 12.97
C TRP A 243 -10.95 -1.21 14.36
N ASN A 244 -11.72 -1.86 15.22
CA ASN A 244 -11.91 -1.43 16.59
C ASN A 244 -12.28 -2.59 17.53
N ILE A 245 -11.94 -2.44 18.82
CA ILE A 245 -12.32 -3.37 19.88
C ILE A 245 -12.48 -2.60 21.21
N ASP A 246 -13.55 -2.89 21.95
CA ASP A 246 -13.77 -2.36 23.29
C ASP A 246 -13.09 -3.27 24.32
N ILE A 247 -12.13 -2.71 25.06
CA ILE A 247 -11.36 -3.45 26.06
C ILE A 247 -11.74 -2.94 27.45
N PRO A 248 -12.13 -3.83 28.39
CA PRO A 248 -12.37 -3.43 29.77
C PRO A 248 -11.16 -2.71 30.38
N VAL A 249 -11.38 -1.55 31.00
CA VAL A 249 -10.28 -0.72 31.54
C VAL A 249 -9.52 -1.45 32.65
N HIS A 250 -10.20 -2.29 33.43
CA HIS A 250 -9.54 -3.10 34.46
C HIS A 250 -8.52 -4.09 33.87
N GLU A 251 -8.72 -4.58 32.64
CA GLU A 251 -7.73 -5.43 31.97
C GLU A 251 -6.57 -4.62 31.41
N LEU A 252 -6.84 -3.43 30.85
CA LEU A 252 -5.80 -2.51 30.37
C LEU A 252 -4.86 -2.09 31.50
N LYS A 253 -5.39 -1.89 32.71
CA LYS A 253 -4.59 -1.63 33.92
C LYS A 253 -3.51 -2.69 34.16
N HIS A 254 -3.76 -3.93 33.77
CA HIS A 254 -2.86 -5.06 33.97
C HIS A 254 -2.10 -5.48 32.69
N ALA A 255 -2.41 -4.86 31.55
CA ALA A 255 -1.75 -5.13 30.29
C ALA A 255 -0.33 -4.53 30.27
N GLY A 256 0.65 -5.31 29.84
CA GLY A 256 2.02 -4.83 29.63
C GLY A 256 2.25 -4.17 28.27
N ASP A 257 1.37 -4.46 27.31
CA ASP A 257 1.38 -3.95 25.95
C ASP A 257 0.00 -4.11 25.30
N ILE A 258 -0.21 -3.42 24.18
CA ILE A 258 -1.28 -3.70 23.22
C ILE A 258 -0.58 -3.98 21.89
N CYS A 259 -0.80 -5.16 21.31
CA CYS A 259 -0.30 -5.48 19.97
C CYS A 259 -1.47 -5.83 19.05
N VAL A 260 -1.32 -5.49 17.78
CA VAL A 260 -2.29 -5.80 16.72
C VAL A 260 -1.60 -6.60 15.61
N ARG A 261 -2.35 -7.52 14.99
CA ARG A 261 -1.97 -8.12 13.72
C ARG A 261 -3.17 -8.25 12.80
N ALA A 262 -2.93 -8.15 11.50
CA ALA A 262 -3.90 -8.45 10.46
C ALA A 262 -3.54 -9.75 9.71
N MET A 263 -4.56 -10.39 9.17
CA MET A 263 -4.49 -11.49 8.21
C MET A 263 -5.38 -11.19 7.01
N ASP A 264 -4.88 -11.46 5.81
CA ASP A 264 -5.65 -11.32 4.58
C ASP A 264 -6.34 -12.62 4.15
N GLU A 265 -7.15 -12.54 3.09
CA GLU A 265 -7.86 -13.67 2.48
C GLU A 265 -6.95 -14.77 1.91
N SER A 266 -5.65 -14.49 1.71
CA SER A 266 -4.66 -15.50 1.36
C SER A 266 -3.99 -16.15 2.59
N ILE A 267 -4.53 -15.88 3.79
CA ILE A 267 -4.04 -16.39 5.08
C ILE A 267 -2.62 -15.88 5.40
N ASN A 268 -2.18 -14.80 4.75
CA ASN A 268 -0.92 -14.15 5.09
C ASN A 268 -1.11 -13.31 6.36
N VAL A 269 -0.40 -13.69 7.43
CA VAL A 269 -0.39 -13.01 8.72
C VAL A 269 0.85 -12.14 8.87
N GLN A 270 0.72 -10.98 9.51
CA GLN A 270 1.89 -10.18 9.87
C GLN A 270 2.85 -10.97 10.79
N PRO A 271 4.17 -10.95 10.50
CA PRO A 271 5.14 -11.68 11.31
C PRO A 271 5.30 -11.04 12.69
N ARG A 272 5.62 -11.87 13.69
CA ARG A 272 5.98 -11.40 15.03
C ARG A 272 7.35 -10.72 15.04
N ASP A 273 8.30 -11.30 14.30
CA ASP A 273 9.68 -10.86 14.26
C ASP A 273 9.90 -9.91 13.09
N MET A 274 10.75 -8.92 13.32
CA MET A 274 11.09 -7.93 12.30
C MET A 274 11.93 -8.59 11.19
N TYR A 275 11.49 -8.43 9.94
CA TYR A 275 12.31 -8.68 8.77
C TYR A 275 13.12 -7.41 8.45
N TRP A 276 14.27 -7.23 9.10
CA TRP A 276 15.12 -6.07 8.85
C TRP A 276 15.81 -6.19 7.47
N SER A 277 15.72 -5.14 6.66
CA SER A 277 16.36 -5.04 5.34
C SER A 277 17.09 -3.70 5.21
N VAL A 278 17.88 -3.53 4.15
CA VAL A 278 18.80 -2.39 3.98
C VAL A 278 18.13 -1.05 3.66
N LEU A 279 16.87 -1.07 3.22
CA LEU A 279 16.00 0.10 2.95
C LEU A 279 14.92 0.21 4.03
#